data_AF-A0A2M8D4A8-F1
#
_entry.id   AF-A0A2M8D4A8-F1
#
_cell.length_a   1.000
_cell.length_b   1.000
_cell.length_c   1.000
_cell.angle_alpha   90.00
_cell.angle_beta   90.00
_cell.angle_gamma   90.00
#
_symmetry.space_group_name_H-M   'P 1'
#
loop_
_entity.id
_entity.type
_entity.pdbx_description
1 polymer ?
#
loop_
_entity_poly.entity_id
_entity_poly.type
_entity_poly.pdbx_seq_one_letter_code
_entity_poly.pdbx_strand_id
1 'polypeptide(L)'
;MKPDAAKSVKLADNIYWVGNEIPDDQFQCHVYLIVNGEDSVLIDPGSRITWSETRKKIQEHLPLESIKYLVCHHQDPDITGAVDFLNREAPRPDRVIICHWRTKALVVHYDWKLSFYRPEDHDWQLELPGGRQLQFIFTPYLHFPGAICTFDKASGILFSSDIFGAFTEKFKLFAKDESYLEQMRPFHEHYMPSQEILNHGLNQIEKFKIRMIAPQHGSIIREDLVQPMMKALKELDCGLFLMPGYQKSIQELSKLNSLYRNLMHSILSGVRLLDTVDKTREFLTAIAPVESLFFYTWDETEMVFRVGGAGNDTKKSLGIQVDALRNTDLFAPLFRDREVISVFTDKLPGLALPETRNICLAPLATHGSLPNGIAAIIMKSGADTSAVCPFLDQIRPILGVIAKREEAFLTEEQEREQFYRRAVLDMLTGLYNRYYMSTEGVKEVQKAMRYGYPLSGIMMDIDHFKTINDTHGHPAGDTVLEEIGHLIRKIVRDVDLPLRYGGEEFLLILPHTNLIGAVKLAERLRNQVSFHTFRPSGVPIPVTISCGVAEMENEDTLSNLVKRADVQLFQAKKGGRNRVSFEEYRKDSQSSEHGIEPTD
;
A
#
# COMPACT_ATOMS: atom_id res chain seq x y z
N MET A 1 -6.57 -27.37 -45.43
CA MET A 1 -5.91 -28.47 -46.16
C MET A 1 -5.14 -29.25 -45.11
N LYS A 2 -5.43 -30.55 -44.87
CA LYS A 2 -4.63 -31.34 -43.93
C LYS A 2 -3.22 -31.44 -44.53
N PRO A 3 -2.15 -31.02 -43.84
CA PRO A 3 -0.80 -31.27 -44.32
C PRO A 3 -0.63 -32.78 -44.46
N ASP A 4 -0.08 -33.19 -45.60
CA ASP A 4 0.33 -34.58 -45.82
C ASP A 4 1.50 -34.85 -44.87
N ALA A 5 1.27 -35.66 -43.85
CA ALA A 5 2.30 -36.01 -42.86
C ALA A 5 3.52 -36.69 -43.50
N ALA A 6 3.45 -37.12 -44.77
CA ALA A 6 4.58 -37.67 -45.50
C ALA A 6 5.52 -36.61 -46.11
N LYS A 7 5.13 -35.33 -46.17
CA LYS A 7 5.95 -34.25 -46.78
C LYS A 7 6.48 -33.26 -45.75
N SER A 8 7.53 -32.54 -46.13
CA SER A 8 7.95 -31.35 -45.39
C SER A 8 6.91 -30.23 -45.52
N VAL A 9 6.81 -29.36 -44.50
CA VAL A 9 5.87 -28.23 -44.49
C VAL A 9 6.64 -26.93 -44.27
N LYS A 10 6.53 -25.99 -45.22
CA LYS A 10 7.16 -24.66 -45.11
C LYS A 10 6.46 -23.84 -44.01
N LEU A 11 7.22 -23.34 -43.04
CA LEU A 11 6.73 -22.49 -41.94
C LEU A 11 7.02 -21.01 -42.20
N ALA A 12 8.21 -20.71 -42.72
CA ALA A 12 8.66 -19.38 -43.12
C ALA A 12 9.73 -19.50 -44.22
N ASP A 13 10.30 -18.38 -44.65
CA ASP A 13 11.37 -18.40 -45.64
C ASP A 13 12.58 -19.20 -45.13
N ASN A 14 12.90 -20.25 -45.89
CA ASN A 14 13.93 -21.23 -45.58
C ASN A 14 13.76 -21.92 -44.21
N ILE A 15 12.54 -22.00 -43.67
CA ILE A 15 12.24 -22.80 -42.47
C ILE A 15 11.15 -23.81 -42.79
N TYR A 16 11.43 -25.07 -42.47
CA TYR A 16 10.55 -26.20 -42.73
C TYR A 16 10.36 -27.06 -41.49
N TRP A 17 9.12 -27.52 -41.28
CA TRP A 17 8.87 -28.68 -40.44
C TRP A 17 9.23 -29.94 -41.24
N VAL A 18 10.11 -30.77 -40.67
CA VAL A 18 10.60 -32.03 -41.24
C VAL A 18 10.40 -33.21 -40.29
N GLY A 19 9.56 -33.04 -39.25
CA GLY A 19 9.15 -34.12 -38.36
C GLY A 19 8.25 -35.15 -39.05
N ASN A 20 7.78 -36.14 -38.31
CA ASN A 20 6.92 -37.21 -38.84
C ASN A 20 5.81 -37.58 -37.85
N GLU A 21 4.64 -37.95 -38.36
CA GLU A 21 3.57 -38.53 -37.54
C GLU A 21 3.94 -39.98 -37.17
N ILE A 22 3.94 -40.28 -35.87
CA ILE A 22 4.02 -41.65 -35.38
C ILE A 22 2.59 -42.15 -35.14
N PRO A 23 2.10 -43.16 -35.89
CA PRO A 23 0.73 -43.65 -35.71
C PRO A 23 0.47 -44.09 -34.27
N ASP A 24 -0.69 -43.72 -33.74
CA ASP A 24 -1.17 -44.06 -32.39
C ASP A 24 -0.32 -43.53 -31.22
N ASP A 25 0.63 -42.63 -31.48
CA ASP A 25 1.41 -41.94 -30.44
C ASP A 25 0.74 -40.62 -30.05
N GLN A 26 0.45 -40.43 -28.77
CA GLN A 26 -0.09 -39.16 -28.27
C GLN A 26 1.00 -38.11 -28.06
N PHE A 27 2.26 -38.51 -28.13
CA PHE A 27 3.45 -37.72 -27.86
C PHE A 27 4.29 -37.53 -29.13
N GLN A 28 3.69 -36.81 -30.08
CA GLN A 28 4.31 -36.50 -31.37
C GLN A 28 5.55 -35.64 -31.18
N CYS A 29 6.62 -35.95 -31.91
CA CYS A 29 7.90 -35.23 -31.83
C CYS A 29 8.21 -34.51 -33.14
N HIS A 30 8.50 -33.21 -33.06
CA HIS A 30 8.76 -32.36 -34.21
C HIS A 30 10.24 -32.09 -34.40
N VAL A 31 10.64 -32.01 -35.67
CA VAL A 31 11.98 -31.62 -36.10
C VAL A 31 11.85 -30.46 -37.06
N TYR A 32 12.68 -29.44 -36.91
CA TYR A 32 12.64 -28.25 -37.75
C TYR A 32 13.98 -28.01 -38.46
N LEU A 33 13.91 -27.62 -39.73
CA LEU A 33 15.06 -27.37 -40.58
C LEU A 33 15.10 -25.90 -40.97
N ILE A 34 16.24 -25.24 -40.72
CA ILE A 34 16.57 -23.92 -41.24
C ILE A 34 17.60 -24.09 -42.34
N VAL A 35 17.20 -23.80 -43.58
CA VAL A 35 18.06 -23.90 -44.76
C VAL A 35 18.92 -22.63 -44.87
N ASN A 36 20.23 -22.79 -44.82
CA ASN A 36 21.20 -21.70 -44.89
C ASN A 36 22.48 -22.13 -45.64
N GLY A 37 22.31 -22.69 -46.83
CA GLY A 37 23.41 -23.26 -47.62
C GLY A 37 24.12 -24.38 -46.86
N GLU A 38 25.46 -24.39 -46.89
CA GLU A 38 26.29 -25.36 -46.17
C GLU A 38 26.34 -25.15 -44.65
N ASP A 39 25.68 -24.13 -44.13
CA ASP A 39 25.61 -23.80 -42.70
C ASP A 39 24.18 -23.94 -42.16
N SER A 40 23.45 -24.93 -42.69
CA SER A 40 22.05 -25.18 -42.31
C SER A 40 21.94 -25.73 -40.89
N VAL A 41 20.79 -25.45 -40.26
CA VAL A 41 20.53 -25.76 -38.85
C VAL A 41 19.39 -26.76 -38.74
N LEU A 42 19.61 -27.82 -37.98
CA LEU A 42 18.57 -28.76 -37.58
C LEU A 42 18.24 -28.51 -36.11
N ILE A 43 16.99 -28.18 -35.82
CA ILE A 43 16.46 -27.94 -34.48
C ILE A 43 15.78 -29.20 -33.99
N ASP A 44 16.18 -29.65 -32.81
CA ASP A 44 15.74 -30.87 -32.14
C ASP A 44 15.76 -32.08 -33.11
N PRO A 45 16.96 -32.61 -33.45
CA PRO A 45 17.16 -33.57 -34.54
C PRO A 45 16.25 -34.80 -34.55
N GLY A 46 15.66 -35.13 -33.41
CA GLY A 46 14.60 -36.11 -33.28
C GLY A 46 15.10 -37.42 -32.69
N SER A 47 14.21 -38.40 -32.69
CA SER A 47 14.47 -39.73 -32.14
C SER A 47 14.94 -40.70 -33.22
N ARG A 48 15.45 -41.86 -32.79
CA ARG A 48 15.74 -42.97 -33.69
C ARG A 48 14.50 -43.46 -34.45
N ILE A 49 13.30 -43.33 -33.85
CA ILE A 49 12.05 -43.87 -34.40
C ILE A 49 11.65 -43.08 -35.65
N THR A 50 11.84 -41.76 -35.64
CA THR A 50 11.38 -40.89 -36.73
C THR A 50 12.43 -40.63 -37.81
N TRP A 51 13.70 -40.97 -37.54
CA TRP A 51 14.84 -40.61 -38.40
C TRP A 51 14.67 -41.00 -39.87
N SER A 52 14.10 -42.18 -40.18
CA SER A 52 13.97 -42.66 -41.55
C SER A 52 13.09 -41.78 -42.44
N GLU A 53 12.07 -41.14 -41.86
CA GLU A 53 11.19 -40.21 -42.56
C GLU A 53 11.72 -38.77 -42.48
N THR A 54 12.22 -38.35 -41.31
CA THR A 54 12.85 -37.05 -41.12
C THR A 54 13.98 -36.81 -42.13
N ARG A 55 14.87 -37.79 -42.33
CA ARG A 55 15.98 -37.66 -43.28
C ARG A 55 15.50 -37.48 -44.73
N LYS A 56 14.42 -38.16 -45.15
CA LYS A 56 13.87 -38.02 -46.51
C LYS A 56 13.36 -36.60 -46.72
N LYS A 57 12.65 -36.05 -45.73
CA LYS A 57 12.12 -34.68 -45.77
C LYS A 57 13.22 -33.63 -45.76
N ILE A 58 14.32 -33.86 -45.06
CA ILE A 58 15.50 -32.97 -45.14
C ILE A 58 16.08 -32.99 -46.56
N GLN A 59 16.23 -34.17 -47.15
CA GLN A 59 16.77 -34.37 -48.50
C GLN A 59 15.90 -33.76 -49.63
N GLU A 60 14.64 -33.40 -49.35
CA GLU A 60 13.81 -32.60 -50.27
C GLU A 60 14.37 -31.18 -50.46
N HIS A 61 15.14 -30.66 -49.49
CA HIS A 61 15.62 -29.28 -49.46
C HIS A 61 17.14 -29.14 -49.61
N LEU A 62 17.91 -30.08 -49.04
CA LEU A 62 19.38 -30.03 -49.05
C LEU A 62 20.03 -31.41 -48.81
N PRO A 63 21.28 -31.61 -49.25
CA PRO A 63 22.10 -32.75 -48.82
C PRO A 63 22.31 -32.75 -47.30
N LEU A 64 22.36 -33.92 -46.66
CA LEU A 64 22.51 -34.04 -45.20
C LEU A 64 23.84 -33.44 -44.71
N GLU A 65 24.86 -33.42 -45.57
CA GLU A 65 26.16 -32.81 -45.34
C GLU A 65 26.06 -31.30 -45.09
N SER A 66 25.07 -30.62 -45.68
CA SER A 66 24.87 -29.18 -45.50
C SER A 66 24.34 -28.80 -44.12
N ILE A 67 23.97 -29.77 -43.28
CA ILE A 67 23.61 -29.56 -41.88
C ILE A 67 24.88 -29.47 -41.03
N LYS A 68 25.24 -28.24 -40.65
CA LYS A 68 26.39 -27.96 -39.79
C LYS A 68 26.01 -27.83 -38.32
N TYR A 69 24.87 -27.21 -38.03
CA TYR A 69 24.47 -26.89 -36.67
C TYR A 69 23.32 -27.79 -36.23
N LEU A 70 23.49 -28.49 -35.10
CA LEU A 70 22.46 -29.30 -34.46
C LEU A 70 22.07 -28.64 -33.14
N VAL A 71 20.91 -28.02 -33.07
CA VAL A 71 20.40 -27.46 -31.82
C VAL A 71 19.69 -28.56 -31.06
N CYS A 72 20.23 -28.92 -29.89
CA CYS A 72 19.58 -29.83 -28.95
C CYS A 72 19.15 -29.02 -27.73
N HIS A 73 17.86 -28.71 -27.64
CA HIS A 73 17.34 -27.85 -26.56
C HIS A 73 17.50 -28.49 -25.16
N HIS A 74 17.43 -29.81 -25.05
CA HIS A 74 17.81 -30.60 -23.87
C HIS A 74 18.32 -31.99 -24.29
N GLN A 75 18.64 -32.84 -23.31
CA GLN A 75 19.31 -34.13 -23.51
C GLN A 75 18.40 -35.28 -23.94
N ASP A 76 17.08 -35.09 -23.96
CA ASP A 76 16.18 -36.24 -23.97
C ASP A 76 16.30 -37.05 -25.28
N PRO A 77 16.00 -38.36 -25.25
CA PRO A 77 16.27 -39.26 -26.38
C PRO A 77 15.45 -38.96 -27.63
N ASP A 78 14.32 -38.29 -27.45
CA ASP A 78 13.43 -37.82 -28.51
C ASP A 78 13.97 -36.60 -29.27
N ILE A 79 14.94 -35.88 -28.69
CA ILE A 79 15.70 -34.81 -29.34
C ILE A 79 17.04 -35.30 -29.89
N THR A 80 17.75 -36.08 -29.08
CA THR A 80 19.17 -36.40 -29.32
C THR A 80 19.39 -37.73 -30.06
N GLY A 81 18.37 -38.59 -30.11
CA GLY A 81 18.50 -39.97 -30.61
C GLY A 81 18.89 -40.08 -32.08
N ALA A 82 18.56 -39.08 -32.90
CA ALA A 82 18.86 -39.07 -34.34
C ALA A 82 20.29 -38.59 -34.67
N VAL A 83 21.00 -37.95 -33.73
CA VAL A 83 22.31 -37.32 -33.99
C VAL A 83 23.35 -38.34 -34.46
N ASP A 84 23.42 -39.52 -33.84
CA ASP A 84 24.36 -40.59 -34.22
C ASP A 84 24.12 -41.07 -35.65
N PHE A 85 22.85 -41.15 -36.08
CA PHE A 85 22.50 -41.59 -37.43
C PHE A 85 22.91 -40.57 -38.48
N LEU A 86 22.60 -39.29 -38.26
CA LEU A 86 23.05 -38.22 -39.15
C LEU A 86 24.58 -38.17 -39.25
N ASN A 87 25.28 -38.39 -38.13
CA ASN A 87 26.74 -38.38 -38.11
C ASN A 87 27.37 -39.56 -38.86
N ARG A 88 26.73 -40.72 -38.87
CA ARG A 88 27.19 -41.89 -39.63
C ARG A 88 26.83 -41.82 -41.11
N GLU A 89 25.63 -41.36 -41.43
CA GLU A 89 25.12 -41.29 -42.81
C GLU A 89 25.73 -40.14 -43.61
N ALA A 90 25.99 -39.00 -42.96
CA ALA A 90 26.62 -37.83 -43.57
C ALA A 90 27.70 -37.26 -42.64
N PRO A 91 28.89 -37.89 -42.59
CA PRO A 91 29.99 -37.45 -41.73
C PRO A 91 30.47 -36.05 -42.12
N ARG A 92 30.58 -35.16 -41.13
CA ARG A 92 31.04 -33.79 -41.32
C ARG A 92 31.94 -33.35 -40.15
N PRO A 93 33.25 -33.11 -40.37
CA PRO A 93 34.20 -32.82 -39.28
C PRO A 93 33.92 -31.52 -38.51
N ASP A 94 33.40 -30.49 -39.16
CA ASP A 94 33.09 -29.18 -38.56
C ASP A 94 31.64 -29.07 -38.07
N ARG A 95 30.89 -30.19 -38.00
CA ARG A 95 29.53 -30.19 -37.44
C ARG A 95 29.59 -29.91 -35.94
N VAL A 96 28.63 -29.10 -35.47
CA VAL A 96 28.61 -28.58 -34.11
C VAL A 96 27.26 -28.84 -33.46
N ILE A 97 27.29 -29.29 -32.21
CA ILE A 97 26.12 -29.42 -31.37
C ILE A 97 25.97 -28.16 -30.54
N ILE A 98 24.83 -27.49 -30.68
CA ILE A 98 24.45 -26.32 -29.91
C ILE A 98 23.58 -26.76 -28.76
N CYS A 99 24.08 -26.61 -27.53
CA CYS A 99 23.32 -26.91 -26.32
C CYS A 99 23.96 -26.23 -25.10
N HIS A 100 23.17 -26.04 -24.05
CA HIS A 100 23.68 -25.57 -22.75
C HIS A 100 24.70 -26.55 -22.14
N TRP A 101 25.62 -26.08 -21.28
CA TRP A 101 26.67 -26.92 -20.69
C TRP A 101 26.12 -28.12 -19.90
N ARG A 102 24.94 -28.00 -19.28
CA ARG A 102 24.30 -29.12 -18.56
C ARG A 102 23.85 -30.21 -19.51
N THR A 103 23.36 -29.85 -20.70
CA THR A 103 23.02 -30.80 -21.76
C THR A 103 24.30 -31.46 -22.27
N LYS A 104 25.34 -30.67 -22.58
CA LYS A 104 26.67 -31.16 -22.99
C LYS A 104 27.23 -32.20 -22.02
N ALA A 105 27.15 -31.94 -20.72
CA ALA A 105 27.66 -32.81 -19.68
C ALA A 105 27.06 -34.23 -19.74
N LEU A 106 25.85 -34.39 -20.27
CA LEU A 106 25.17 -35.67 -20.44
C LEU A 106 25.40 -36.27 -21.83
N VAL A 107 25.20 -35.47 -22.88
CA VAL A 107 25.25 -35.99 -24.25
C VAL A 107 26.66 -36.30 -24.75
N VAL A 108 27.70 -35.79 -24.10
CA VAL A 108 29.10 -36.17 -24.40
C VAL A 108 29.33 -37.68 -24.28
N HIS A 109 28.54 -38.38 -23.46
CA HIS A 109 28.62 -39.83 -23.27
C HIS A 109 28.14 -40.65 -24.48
N TYR A 110 27.47 -40.02 -25.46
CA TYR A 110 27.19 -40.68 -26.75
C TYR A 110 28.44 -40.80 -27.64
N ASP A 111 29.51 -40.08 -27.32
CA ASP A 111 30.79 -40.12 -28.03
C ASP A 111 30.71 -39.87 -29.55
N TRP A 112 29.83 -38.94 -29.98
CA TRP A 112 29.65 -38.60 -31.39
C TRP A 112 30.89 -38.04 -32.10
N LYS A 113 31.97 -37.74 -31.36
CA LYS A 113 33.19 -37.07 -31.86
C LYS A 113 32.93 -35.70 -32.53
N LEU A 114 31.85 -35.03 -32.11
CA LEU A 114 31.48 -33.70 -32.57
C LEU A 114 31.91 -32.62 -31.58
N SER A 115 32.08 -31.40 -32.10
CA SER A 115 32.33 -30.22 -31.27
C SER A 115 31.04 -29.66 -30.67
N PHE A 116 31.17 -28.86 -29.60
CA PHE A 116 30.04 -28.25 -28.91
C PHE A 116 30.13 -26.73 -28.93
N TYR A 117 29.02 -26.08 -29.28
CA TYR A 117 28.78 -24.65 -29.12
C TYR A 117 27.86 -24.44 -27.92
N ARG A 118 28.32 -23.67 -26.94
CA ARG A 118 27.58 -23.39 -25.72
C ARG A 118 27.04 -21.97 -25.79
N PRO A 119 25.73 -21.75 -25.98
CA PRO A 119 25.16 -20.41 -26.11
C PRO A 119 25.60 -19.43 -25.01
N GLU A 120 25.78 -19.91 -23.79
CA GLU A 120 26.23 -19.13 -22.64
C GLU A 120 27.66 -18.55 -22.77
N ASP A 121 28.51 -19.12 -23.61
CA ASP A 121 29.86 -18.59 -23.89
C ASP A 121 29.84 -17.53 -25.01
N HIS A 122 28.68 -17.33 -25.66
CA HIS A 122 28.52 -16.55 -26.89
C HIS A 122 27.34 -15.57 -26.81
N ASP A 123 27.13 -14.98 -25.63
CA ASP A 123 26.06 -14.00 -25.37
C ASP A 123 24.67 -14.47 -25.83
N TRP A 124 24.44 -15.79 -25.73
CA TRP A 124 23.20 -16.46 -26.09
C TRP A 124 22.78 -16.23 -27.56
N GLN A 125 23.74 -16.09 -28.47
CA GLN A 125 23.49 -15.79 -29.87
C GLN A 125 24.32 -16.68 -30.80
N LEU A 126 23.84 -16.87 -32.02
CA LEU A 126 24.58 -17.44 -33.15
C LEU A 126 24.26 -16.63 -34.40
N GLU A 127 25.30 -16.12 -35.07
CA GLU A 127 25.20 -15.48 -36.37
C GLU A 127 25.57 -16.48 -37.46
N LEU A 128 24.64 -16.76 -38.36
CA LEU A 128 24.84 -17.63 -39.50
C LEU A 128 25.35 -16.83 -40.71
N PRO A 129 26.13 -17.44 -41.61
CA PRO A 129 26.52 -16.81 -42.86
C PRO A 129 25.31 -16.27 -43.64
N GLY A 130 25.42 -15.05 -44.15
CA GLY A 130 24.29 -14.33 -44.74
C GLY A 130 23.50 -13.43 -43.77
N GLY A 131 23.94 -13.32 -42.50
CA GLY A 131 23.42 -12.37 -41.52
C GLY A 131 22.14 -12.82 -40.79
N ARG A 132 21.72 -14.08 -40.96
CA ARG A 132 20.61 -14.65 -40.19
C ARG A 132 21.07 -14.90 -38.76
N GLN A 133 20.29 -14.43 -37.79
CA GLN A 133 20.67 -14.52 -36.37
C GLN A 133 19.69 -15.35 -35.56
N LEU A 134 20.23 -16.33 -34.83
CA LEU A 134 19.51 -17.12 -33.84
C LEU A 134 19.84 -16.60 -32.43
N GLN A 135 18.84 -16.51 -31.57
CA GLN A 135 18.99 -16.18 -30.15
C GLN A 135 18.51 -17.36 -29.30
N PHE A 136 19.28 -17.69 -28.28
CA PHE A 136 18.97 -18.77 -27.36
C PHE A 136 18.39 -18.19 -26.08
N ILE A 137 17.30 -18.78 -25.59
CA ILE A 137 16.60 -18.31 -24.40
C ILE A 137 16.79 -19.38 -23.33
N PHE A 138 17.43 -19.01 -22.23
CA PHE A 138 17.60 -19.95 -21.12
C PHE A 138 16.30 -20.14 -20.36
N THR A 139 15.82 -21.38 -20.29
CA THR A 139 14.56 -21.76 -19.65
C THR A 139 14.83 -22.87 -18.62
N PRO A 140 15.57 -22.56 -17.55
CA PRO A 140 16.03 -23.57 -16.60
C PRO A 140 14.86 -24.30 -15.96
N TYR A 141 14.99 -25.63 -15.87
CA TYR A 141 14.02 -26.53 -15.25
C TYR A 141 12.68 -26.63 -16.01
N LEU A 142 12.63 -26.31 -17.31
CA LEU A 142 11.44 -26.46 -18.16
C LEU A 142 11.65 -27.51 -19.27
N HIS A 143 11.61 -28.81 -18.98
CA HIS A 143 11.60 -29.42 -17.63
C HIS A 143 13.02 -29.72 -17.11
N PHE A 144 14.02 -29.65 -17.97
CA PHE A 144 15.42 -29.94 -17.64
C PHE A 144 16.17 -28.71 -17.08
N PRO A 145 17.05 -28.84 -16.06
CA PRO A 145 17.84 -27.72 -15.52
C PRO A 145 18.71 -26.95 -16.54
N GLY A 146 19.00 -27.54 -17.69
CA GLY A 146 19.75 -26.93 -18.78
C GLY A 146 18.93 -26.66 -20.03
N ALA A 147 17.59 -26.69 -19.97
CA ALA A 147 16.74 -26.47 -21.12
C ALA A 147 16.90 -25.05 -21.69
N ILE A 148 16.83 -24.94 -23.00
CA ILE A 148 16.90 -23.69 -23.76
C ILE A 148 15.83 -23.68 -24.85
N CYS A 149 15.41 -22.52 -25.32
CA CYS A 149 14.63 -22.34 -26.55
C CYS A 149 15.47 -21.59 -27.59
N THR A 150 15.05 -21.60 -28.86
CA THR A 150 15.71 -20.86 -29.94
C THR A 150 14.72 -19.91 -30.62
N PHE A 151 15.08 -18.64 -30.76
CA PHE A 151 14.33 -17.63 -31.48
C PHE A 151 15.09 -17.21 -32.75
N ASP A 152 14.46 -17.37 -33.90
CA ASP A 152 15.00 -16.89 -35.18
C ASP A 152 14.53 -15.47 -35.44
N LYS A 153 15.45 -14.50 -35.40
CA LYS A 153 15.11 -13.07 -35.57
C LYS A 153 14.48 -12.76 -36.93
N ALA A 154 14.90 -13.48 -37.98
CA ALA A 154 14.47 -13.20 -39.35
C ALA A 154 12.99 -13.53 -39.56
N SER A 155 12.54 -14.70 -39.09
CA SER A 155 11.14 -15.15 -39.23
C SER A 155 10.23 -14.73 -38.07
N GLY A 156 10.79 -14.51 -36.88
CA GLY A 156 10.02 -14.36 -35.64
C GLY A 156 9.46 -15.69 -35.11
N ILE A 157 9.95 -16.83 -35.59
CA ILE A 157 9.59 -18.16 -35.07
C ILE A 157 10.37 -18.42 -33.78
N LEU A 158 9.64 -18.81 -32.74
CA LEU A 158 10.20 -19.41 -31.53
C LEU A 158 10.13 -20.92 -31.64
N PHE A 159 11.27 -21.59 -31.65
CA PHE A 159 11.38 -23.02 -31.41
C PHE A 159 11.44 -23.24 -29.90
N SER A 160 10.32 -23.65 -29.31
CA SER A 160 10.12 -23.60 -27.85
C SER A 160 10.48 -24.89 -27.12
N SER A 161 10.99 -25.90 -27.83
CA SER A 161 11.21 -27.24 -27.29
C SER A 161 9.93 -27.75 -26.62
N ASP A 162 10.01 -28.25 -25.38
CA ASP A 162 8.88 -28.81 -24.64
C ASP A 162 7.87 -27.75 -24.18
N ILE A 163 8.28 -26.48 -24.07
CA ILE A 163 7.37 -25.41 -23.69
C ILE A 163 6.37 -25.23 -24.83
N PHE A 164 5.08 -25.10 -24.50
CA PHE A 164 3.96 -25.17 -25.44
C PHE A 164 3.68 -26.56 -26.02
N GLY A 165 4.33 -27.60 -25.50
CA GLY A 165 4.05 -29.01 -25.81
C GLY A 165 2.66 -29.48 -25.37
N ALA A 166 2.18 -30.55 -26.00
CA ALA A 166 0.86 -31.12 -25.72
C ALA A 166 0.84 -32.62 -25.98
N PHE A 167 -0.09 -33.31 -25.30
CA PHE A 167 -0.52 -34.65 -25.68
C PHE A 167 -1.73 -34.54 -26.61
N THR A 168 -1.63 -35.10 -27.81
CA THR A 168 -2.68 -34.98 -28.84
C THR A 168 -3.17 -36.36 -29.29
N GLU A 169 -4.47 -36.66 -29.13
CA GLU A 169 -5.05 -37.94 -29.58
C GLU A 169 -5.01 -38.14 -31.10
N LYS A 170 -5.07 -37.05 -31.87
CA LYS A 170 -5.00 -37.07 -33.33
C LYS A 170 -4.03 -36.02 -33.80
N PHE A 171 -3.09 -36.42 -34.66
CA PHE A 171 -2.10 -35.52 -35.22
C PHE A 171 -2.75 -34.35 -35.97
N LYS A 172 -2.38 -33.15 -35.54
CA LYS A 172 -2.61 -31.90 -36.27
C LYS A 172 -1.36 -31.05 -36.11
N LEU A 173 -0.71 -30.75 -37.23
CA LEU A 173 0.51 -29.95 -37.20
C LEU A 173 0.29 -28.52 -36.68
N PHE A 174 -0.90 -27.92 -36.91
CA PHE A 174 -1.22 -26.57 -36.46
C PHE A 174 -2.39 -26.55 -35.48
N ALA A 175 -2.25 -25.74 -34.43
CA ALA A 175 -3.33 -25.44 -33.52
C ALA A 175 -4.44 -24.70 -34.28
N LYS A 176 -5.70 -25.08 -34.02
CA LYS A 176 -6.85 -24.57 -34.77
C LYS A 176 -7.42 -23.29 -34.17
N ASP A 177 -7.58 -23.29 -32.85
CA ASP A 177 -8.25 -22.26 -32.07
C ASP A 177 -7.83 -22.41 -30.59
N GLU A 178 -8.34 -21.53 -29.71
CA GLU A 178 -7.99 -21.50 -28.29
C GLU A 178 -8.31 -22.79 -27.53
N SER A 179 -9.19 -23.66 -28.07
CA SER A 179 -9.50 -24.95 -27.44
C SER A 179 -8.30 -25.90 -27.39
N TYR A 180 -7.22 -25.58 -28.12
CA TYR A 180 -5.96 -26.33 -28.06
C TYR A 180 -5.31 -26.30 -26.67
N LEU A 181 -5.64 -25.32 -25.83
CA LEU A 181 -5.18 -25.23 -24.44
C LEU A 181 -5.42 -26.50 -23.63
N GLU A 182 -6.58 -27.13 -23.83
CA GLU A 182 -6.93 -28.36 -23.09
C GLU A 182 -6.04 -29.56 -23.47
N GLN A 183 -5.38 -29.52 -24.63
CA GLN A 183 -4.39 -30.54 -25.02
C GLN A 183 -3.01 -30.24 -24.44
N MET A 184 -2.67 -28.96 -24.26
CA MET A 184 -1.40 -28.53 -23.65
C MET A 184 -1.39 -28.72 -22.13
N ARG A 185 -2.54 -28.54 -21.49
CA ARG A 185 -2.71 -28.56 -20.03
C ARG A 185 -2.09 -29.82 -19.40
N PRO A 186 -2.45 -31.07 -19.81
CA PRO A 186 -1.91 -32.26 -19.16
C PRO A 186 -0.39 -32.37 -19.27
N PHE A 187 0.19 -31.97 -20.41
CA PHE A 187 1.64 -31.99 -20.58
C PHE A 187 2.33 -31.07 -19.56
N HIS A 188 1.89 -29.82 -19.48
CA HIS A 188 2.50 -28.84 -18.60
C HIS A 188 2.26 -29.16 -17.12
N GLU A 189 1.06 -29.62 -16.77
CA GLU A 189 0.71 -30.06 -15.41
C GLU A 189 1.68 -31.13 -14.88
N HIS A 190 2.12 -32.05 -15.74
CA HIS A 190 2.96 -33.19 -15.34
C HIS A 190 4.46 -32.96 -15.51
N TYR A 191 4.88 -32.25 -16.57
CA TYR A 191 6.30 -32.08 -16.89
C TYR A 191 6.89 -30.80 -16.30
N MET A 192 6.10 -29.73 -16.16
CA MET A 192 6.62 -28.47 -15.62
C MET A 192 6.63 -28.52 -14.09
N PRO A 193 7.76 -28.19 -13.43
CA PRO A 193 7.94 -28.47 -12.01
C PRO A 193 7.11 -27.61 -11.07
N SER A 194 6.83 -26.36 -11.45
CA SER A 194 5.99 -25.42 -10.69
C SER A 194 5.56 -24.25 -11.57
N GLN A 195 4.45 -23.59 -11.21
CA GLN A 195 3.95 -22.42 -11.94
C GLN A 195 4.97 -21.27 -11.94
N GLU A 196 5.71 -21.04 -10.84
CA GLU A 196 6.72 -19.99 -10.77
C GLU A 196 7.89 -20.23 -11.71
N ILE A 197 8.36 -21.48 -11.81
CA ILE A 197 9.46 -21.84 -12.71
C ILE A 197 8.99 -21.71 -14.17
N LEU A 198 7.77 -22.17 -14.48
CA LEU A 198 7.16 -21.98 -15.79
C LEU A 198 7.08 -20.50 -16.14
N ASN A 199 6.56 -19.67 -15.23
CA ASN A 199 6.46 -18.23 -15.41
C ASN A 199 7.81 -17.55 -15.57
N HIS A 200 8.86 -18.01 -14.89
CA HIS A 200 10.21 -17.50 -15.10
C HIS A 200 10.66 -17.67 -16.56
N GLY A 201 10.48 -18.86 -17.14
CA GLY A 201 10.82 -19.12 -18.54
C GLY A 201 9.94 -18.36 -19.52
N LEU A 202 8.61 -18.36 -19.31
CA LEU A 202 7.66 -17.63 -20.16
C LEU A 202 7.94 -16.12 -20.17
N ASN A 203 8.34 -15.54 -19.03
CA ASN A 203 8.72 -14.13 -18.95
C ASN A 203 10.02 -13.80 -19.71
N GLN A 204 10.93 -14.76 -19.90
CA GLN A 204 12.08 -14.56 -20.80
C GLN A 204 11.64 -14.60 -22.26
N ILE A 205 10.76 -15.54 -22.60
CA ILE A 205 10.23 -15.74 -23.96
C ILE A 205 9.40 -14.53 -24.42
N GLU A 206 8.59 -13.94 -23.54
CA GLU A 206 7.70 -12.83 -23.86
C GLU A 206 8.43 -11.53 -24.27
N LYS A 207 9.74 -11.43 -23.99
CA LYS A 207 10.58 -10.30 -24.43
C LYS A 207 10.77 -10.24 -25.95
N PHE A 208 10.49 -11.32 -26.65
CA PHE A 208 10.70 -11.45 -28.08
C PHE A 208 9.41 -11.21 -28.87
N LYS A 209 9.53 -10.60 -30.05
CA LYS A 209 8.41 -10.41 -30.96
C LYS A 209 8.11 -11.72 -31.71
N ILE A 210 7.34 -12.60 -31.09
CA ILE A 210 7.02 -13.93 -31.59
C ILE A 210 5.84 -13.87 -32.57
N ARG A 211 6.02 -14.42 -33.77
CA ARG A 211 4.98 -14.57 -34.79
C ARG A 211 4.43 -15.99 -34.89
N MET A 212 5.17 -16.97 -34.38
CA MET A 212 4.77 -18.37 -34.38
C MET A 212 5.57 -19.11 -33.33
N ILE A 213 4.94 -20.04 -32.62
CA ILE A 213 5.61 -20.95 -31.70
C ILE A 213 5.61 -22.34 -32.33
N ALA A 214 6.80 -22.90 -32.46
CA ALA A 214 7.09 -24.21 -33.01
C ALA A 214 7.60 -25.12 -31.87
N PRO A 215 6.70 -25.78 -31.12
CA PRO A 215 7.09 -26.67 -30.03
C PRO A 215 7.69 -27.97 -30.56
N GLN A 216 8.43 -28.68 -29.73
CA GLN A 216 8.86 -30.05 -30.00
C GLN A 216 7.64 -30.96 -30.06
N HIS A 217 6.69 -30.80 -29.12
CA HIS A 217 5.49 -31.65 -29.05
C HIS A 217 4.19 -30.94 -29.43
N GLY A 218 3.21 -31.69 -29.92
CA GLY A 218 1.84 -31.20 -30.13
C GLY A 218 1.63 -30.48 -31.46
N SER A 219 1.18 -29.23 -31.43
CA SER A 219 0.83 -28.44 -32.61
C SER A 219 1.52 -27.08 -32.59
N ILE A 220 1.94 -26.63 -33.78
CA ILE A 220 2.47 -25.29 -34.03
C ILE A 220 1.39 -24.24 -33.80
N ILE A 221 1.74 -23.21 -33.02
CA ILE A 221 0.84 -22.12 -32.63
C ILE A 221 1.09 -20.92 -33.54
N ARG A 222 0.03 -20.49 -34.23
CA ARG A 222 0.04 -19.36 -35.17
C ARG A 222 -0.04 -18.03 -34.42
N GLU A 223 0.35 -16.94 -35.08
CA GLU A 223 0.47 -15.59 -34.51
C GLU A 223 -0.75 -15.15 -33.69
N ASP A 224 -1.95 -15.41 -34.21
CA ASP A 224 -3.23 -15.09 -33.58
C ASP A 224 -3.47 -15.83 -32.26
N LEU A 225 -2.87 -17.00 -32.08
CA LEU A 225 -2.98 -17.81 -30.86
C LEU A 225 -1.79 -17.65 -29.90
N VAL A 226 -0.69 -17.00 -30.29
CA VAL A 226 0.50 -16.86 -29.45
C VAL A 226 0.17 -16.20 -28.10
N GLN A 227 -0.51 -15.05 -28.12
CA GLN A 227 -0.82 -14.30 -26.91
C GLN A 227 -1.85 -15.00 -26.01
N PRO A 228 -2.98 -15.52 -26.54
CA PRO A 228 -3.90 -16.35 -25.76
C PRO A 228 -3.21 -17.53 -25.08
N MET A 229 -2.35 -18.26 -25.81
CA MET A 229 -1.66 -19.44 -25.29
C MET A 229 -0.64 -19.09 -24.21
N MET A 230 0.13 -18.01 -24.42
CA MET A 230 1.08 -17.49 -23.44
C MET A 230 0.38 -17.12 -22.13
N LYS A 231 -0.74 -16.38 -22.22
CA LYS A 231 -1.50 -15.97 -21.04
C LYS A 231 -2.04 -17.18 -20.27
N ALA A 232 -2.66 -18.12 -20.98
CA ALA A 232 -3.26 -19.29 -20.35
C ALA A 232 -2.22 -20.19 -19.67
N LEU A 233 -1.04 -20.39 -20.27
CA LEU A 233 0.04 -21.14 -19.61
C LEU A 233 0.56 -20.44 -18.36
N LYS A 234 0.59 -19.11 -18.32
CA LYS A 234 1.04 -18.36 -17.13
C LYS A 234 0.12 -18.53 -15.92
N GLU A 235 -1.16 -18.80 -16.18
CA GLU A 235 -2.21 -19.00 -15.18
C GLU A 235 -2.36 -20.49 -14.79
N LEU A 236 -1.61 -21.40 -15.41
CA LEU A 236 -1.72 -22.83 -15.19
C LEU A 236 -0.97 -23.27 -13.92
N ASP A 237 -1.66 -23.97 -13.01
CA ASP A 237 -1.01 -24.67 -11.90
C ASP A 237 -0.36 -25.96 -12.42
N CYS A 238 0.91 -26.22 -12.06
CA CYS A 238 1.63 -27.39 -12.54
C CYS A 238 2.63 -27.96 -11.53
N GLY A 239 3.03 -29.22 -11.77
CA GLY A 239 4.06 -29.94 -11.03
C GLY A 239 3.75 -30.07 -9.55
N LEU A 240 4.63 -29.53 -8.72
CA LEU A 240 4.52 -29.60 -7.26
C LEU A 240 3.17 -29.07 -6.74
N PHE A 241 2.53 -28.11 -7.42
CA PHE A 241 1.23 -27.57 -7.02
C PHE A 241 0.09 -28.58 -7.06
N LEU A 242 0.20 -29.60 -7.92
CA LEU A 242 -0.84 -30.61 -8.10
C LEU A 242 -0.66 -31.81 -7.15
N MET A 243 0.45 -31.87 -6.40
CA MET A 243 0.72 -32.96 -5.48
C MET A 243 -0.14 -32.85 -4.21
N PRO A 244 -0.83 -33.94 -3.79
CA PRO A 244 -1.62 -33.95 -2.56
C PRO A 244 -0.77 -33.54 -1.34
N GLY A 245 -1.22 -32.52 -0.61
CA GLY A 245 -0.53 -31.97 0.56
C GLY A 245 0.35 -30.74 0.28
N TYR A 246 0.85 -30.58 -0.96
CA TYR A 246 1.70 -29.43 -1.34
C TYR A 246 0.88 -28.17 -1.67
N GLN A 247 -0.29 -28.37 -2.28
CA GLN A 247 -1.22 -27.30 -2.66
C GLN A 247 -1.66 -26.45 -1.46
N LYS A 248 -1.84 -27.08 -0.29
CA LYS A 248 -2.22 -26.38 0.95
C LYS A 248 -1.06 -25.54 1.50
N SER A 249 0.14 -26.13 1.62
CA SER A 249 1.30 -25.46 2.18
C SER A 249 1.84 -24.31 1.33
N ILE A 250 1.86 -24.44 -0.01
CA ILE A 250 2.33 -23.35 -0.88
C ILE A 250 1.29 -22.23 -1.02
N GLN A 251 0.00 -22.54 -1.11
CA GLN A 251 -1.03 -21.49 -1.10
C GLN A 251 -1.01 -20.72 0.23
N GLU A 252 -0.84 -21.41 1.35
CA GLU A 252 -0.65 -20.79 2.67
C GLU A 252 0.61 -19.88 2.69
N LEU A 253 1.75 -20.36 2.17
CA LEU A 253 2.99 -19.58 2.07
C LEU A 253 2.89 -18.38 1.11
N SER A 254 2.24 -18.54 -0.04
CA SER A 254 2.06 -17.47 -1.02
C SER A 254 1.12 -16.39 -0.48
N LYS A 255 0.01 -16.80 0.13
CA LYS A 255 -0.90 -15.88 0.86
C LYS A 255 -0.13 -15.17 1.96
N LEU A 256 0.64 -15.87 2.79
CA LEU A 256 1.47 -15.27 3.84
C LEU A 256 2.46 -14.25 3.26
N ASN A 257 3.19 -14.59 2.19
CA ASN A 257 4.14 -13.68 1.54
C ASN A 257 3.46 -12.42 0.96
N SER A 258 2.22 -12.55 0.47
CA SER A 258 1.43 -11.40 0.01
C SER A 258 1.03 -10.49 1.18
N LEU A 259 0.59 -11.07 2.30
CA LEU A 259 0.29 -10.31 3.52
C LEU A 259 1.55 -9.63 4.06
N TYR A 260 2.67 -10.34 4.13
CA TYR A 260 3.94 -9.82 4.61
C TYR A 260 4.37 -8.60 3.79
N ARG A 261 4.30 -8.69 2.44
CA ARG A 261 4.58 -7.55 1.56
C ARG A 261 3.64 -6.37 1.80
N ASN A 262 2.35 -6.62 1.94
CA ASN A 262 1.35 -5.57 2.19
C ASN A 262 1.56 -4.88 3.54
N LEU A 263 1.88 -5.65 4.59
CA LEU A 263 2.18 -5.11 5.92
C LEU A 263 3.48 -4.31 5.92
N MET A 264 4.54 -4.81 5.26
CA MET A 264 5.81 -4.08 5.10
C MET A 264 5.62 -2.79 4.31
N HIS A 265 4.81 -2.80 3.25
CA HIS A 265 4.45 -1.58 2.53
C HIS A 265 3.67 -0.62 3.42
N SER A 266 2.78 -1.12 4.29
CA SER A 266 2.01 -0.28 5.23
C SER A 266 2.93 0.43 6.24
N ILE A 267 3.99 -0.24 6.71
CA ILE A 267 5.04 0.39 7.52
C ILE A 267 5.72 1.54 6.75
N LEU A 268 6.15 1.28 5.51
CA LEU A 268 6.88 2.27 4.70
C LEU A 268 6.01 3.47 4.28
N SER A 269 4.73 3.23 3.98
CA SER A 269 3.81 4.25 3.49
C SER A 269 3.15 5.10 4.59
N GLY A 270 3.34 4.72 5.86
CA GLY A 270 2.76 5.46 6.98
C GLY A 270 1.26 5.38 7.12
N VAL A 271 0.72 4.25 6.69
CA VAL A 271 -0.68 3.87 6.87
C VAL A 271 -0.97 3.72 8.38
N ARG A 272 -2.16 4.15 8.81
CA ARG A 272 -2.57 4.11 10.22
C ARG A 272 -2.75 2.66 10.69
N LEU A 273 -2.66 2.44 12.01
CA LEU A 273 -2.91 1.11 12.58
C LEU A 273 -4.30 0.58 12.19
N LEU A 274 -5.33 1.42 12.18
CA LEU A 274 -6.70 1.05 11.83
C LEU A 274 -6.81 0.41 10.44
N ASP A 275 -6.23 1.05 9.43
CA ASP A 275 -6.25 0.53 8.04
C ASP A 275 -5.50 -0.81 7.94
N THR A 276 -4.47 -0.99 8.78
CA THR A 276 -3.73 -2.25 8.88
C THR A 276 -4.59 -3.34 9.51
N VAL A 277 -5.40 -3.01 10.52
CA VAL A 277 -6.36 -3.94 11.14
C VAL A 277 -7.32 -4.49 10.08
N ASP A 278 -7.93 -3.63 9.30
CA ASP A 278 -8.96 -4.04 8.34
C ASP A 278 -8.38 -4.93 7.23
N LYS A 279 -7.24 -4.54 6.66
CA LYS A 279 -6.54 -5.36 5.65
C LYS A 279 -6.11 -6.71 6.20
N THR A 280 -5.61 -6.74 7.45
CA THR A 280 -5.22 -7.99 8.10
C THR A 280 -6.43 -8.88 8.36
N ARG A 281 -7.55 -8.30 8.81
CA ARG A 281 -8.82 -9.01 9.00
C ARG A 281 -9.36 -9.59 7.70
N GLU A 282 -9.39 -8.81 6.63
CA GLU A 282 -9.84 -9.26 5.30
C GLU A 282 -9.02 -10.46 4.82
N PHE A 283 -7.69 -10.37 4.95
CA PHE A 283 -6.80 -11.46 4.61
C PHE A 283 -7.07 -12.72 5.45
N LEU A 284 -7.15 -12.59 6.78
CA LEU A 284 -7.41 -13.73 7.67
C LEU A 284 -8.78 -14.36 7.41
N THR A 285 -9.77 -13.55 7.03
CA THR A 285 -11.11 -14.04 6.64
C THR A 285 -11.07 -14.94 5.40
N ALA A 286 -10.06 -14.79 4.54
CA ALA A 286 -9.85 -15.67 3.37
C ALA A 286 -9.18 -17.01 3.71
N ILE A 287 -8.74 -17.19 4.96
CA ILE A 287 -8.06 -18.40 5.45
C ILE A 287 -8.95 -19.15 6.44
N ALA A 288 -9.59 -18.43 7.35
CA ALA A 288 -10.41 -18.98 8.41
C ALA A 288 -11.66 -18.11 8.62
N PRO A 289 -12.75 -18.65 9.19
CA PRO A 289 -13.96 -17.90 9.47
C PRO A 289 -13.78 -16.93 10.65
N VAL A 290 -13.07 -15.82 10.39
CA VAL A 290 -12.87 -14.73 11.33
C VAL A 290 -14.13 -13.86 11.42
N GLU A 291 -14.54 -13.53 12.64
CA GLU A 291 -15.64 -12.60 12.92
C GLU A 291 -15.11 -11.17 13.03
N SER A 292 -14.04 -10.97 13.80
CA SER A 292 -13.44 -9.64 14.01
C SER A 292 -11.97 -9.73 14.45
N LEU A 293 -11.24 -8.63 14.25
CA LEU A 293 -9.87 -8.43 14.71
C LEU A 293 -9.78 -7.09 15.43
N PHE A 294 -9.16 -7.09 16.60
CA PHE A 294 -8.90 -5.90 17.40
C PHE A 294 -7.48 -5.89 17.93
N PHE A 295 -7.01 -4.71 18.29
CA PHE A 295 -5.75 -4.53 19.01
C PHE A 295 -6.01 -3.81 20.33
N TYR A 296 -5.49 -4.37 21.41
CA TYR A 296 -5.28 -3.65 22.66
C TYR A 296 -3.90 -3.00 22.58
N THR A 297 -3.84 -1.68 22.68
CA THR A 297 -2.60 -0.90 22.71
C THR A 297 -2.67 0.05 23.89
N TRP A 298 -1.56 0.68 24.26
CA TRP A 298 -1.56 1.69 25.31
C TRP A 298 -0.63 2.85 24.97
N ASP A 299 -0.77 3.95 25.71
CA ASP A 299 0.10 5.12 25.62
C ASP A 299 1.21 5.09 26.68
N GLU A 300 2.04 6.14 26.72
CA GLU A 300 3.13 6.28 27.70
C GLU A 300 2.65 6.36 29.16
N THR A 301 1.38 6.68 29.39
CA THR A 301 0.75 6.66 30.73
C THR A 301 0.18 5.30 31.10
N GLU A 302 0.47 4.29 30.28
CA GLU A 302 -0.03 2.92 30.39
C GLU A 302 -1.58 2.83 30.35
N MET A 303 -2.25 3.81 29.74
CA MET A 303 -3.71 3.76 29.54
C MET A 303 -4.06 2.90 28.33
N VAL A 304 -4.96 1.93 28.53
CA VAL A 304 -5.33 0.97 27.48
C VAL A 304 -6.40 1.52 26.53
N PHE A 305 -6.15 1.34 25.24
CA PHE A 305 -7.06 1.59 24.14
C PHE A 305 -7.35 0.31 23.37
N ARG A 306 -8.57 0.18 22.87
CA ARG A 306 -8.92 -0.82 21.86
C ARG A 306 -9.07 -0.15 20.50
N VAL A 307 -8.41 -0.72 19.49
CA VAL A 307 -8.42 -0.26 18.09
C VAL A 307 -8.97 -1.37 17.20
N GLY A 308 -9.84 -1.01 16.25
CA GLY A 308 -10.47 -1.93 15.30
C GLY A 308 -11.88 -2.39 15.70
N GLY A 309 -12.51 -3.20 14.83
CA GLY A 309 -13.80 -3.85 15.05
C GLY A 309 -14.68 -3.99 13.82
N ALA A 310 -15.87 -4.58 13.99
CA ALA A 310 -16.90 -4.57 12.95
C ALA A 310 -17.60 -3.20 12.93
N GLY A 311 -17.23 -2.32 12.00
CA GLY A 311 -17.88 -1.02 11.75
C GLY A 311 -16.97 0.21 11.91
N ASN A 312 -17.57 1.41 11.84
CA ASN A 312 -16.89 2.72 11.82
C ASN A 312 -16.35 3.22 13.19
N ASP A 313 -16.30 2.38 14.23
CA ASP A 313 -15.90 2.81 15.57
C ASP A 313 -14.40 2.56 15.79
N THR A 314 -13.60 3.63 15.68
CA THR A 314 -12.20 3.59 15.22
C THR A 314 -11.15 3.50 16.33
N LYS A 315 -11.44 3.91 17.56
CA LYS A 315 -10.53 3.79 18.72
C LYS A 315 -11.29 4.13 20.01
N LYS A 316 -11.23 3.26 21.02
CA LYS A 316 -11.93 3.47 22.30
C LYS A 316 -10.98 3.32 23.48
N SER A 317 -10.85 4.39 24.28
CA SER A 317 -10.19 4.28 25.60
C SER A 317 -11.03 3.40 26.51
N LEU A 318 -10.39 2.48 27.22
CA LEU A 318 -11.06 1.56 28.14
C LEU A 318 -11.07 2.06 29.58
N GLY A 319 -10.34 3.14 29.88
CA GLY A 319 -10.24 3.67 31.25
C GLY A 319 -9.49 2.73 32.22
N ILE A 320 -8.71 1.77 31.70
CA ILE A 320 -7.95 0.80 32.49
C ILE A 320 -6.45 0.95 32.23
N GLN A 321 -5.66 0.67 33.27
CA GLN A 321 -4.19 0.64 33.22
C GLN A 321 -3.68 -0.71 32.68
N VAL A 322 -2.52 -0.73 32.03
CA VAL A 322 -1.92 -1.96 31.48
C VAL A 322 -1.69 -3.02 32.56
N ASP A 323 -1.30 -2.61 33.76
CA ASP A 323 -1.15 -3.54 34.89
C ASP A 323 -2.44 -4.28 35.24
N ALA A 324 -3.61 -3.67 35.02
CA ALA A 324 -4.89 -4.36 35.20
C ALA A 324 -5.05 -5.50 34.18
N LEU A 325 -4.60 -5.32 32.93
CA LEU A 325 -4.58 -6.41 31.95
C LEU A 325 -3.58 -7.50 32.33
N ARG A 326 -2.37 -7.12 32.74
CA ARG A 326 -1.29 -8.07 33.11
C ARG A 326 -1.68 -9.02 34.22
N ASN A 327 -2.57 -8.58 35.10
CA ASN A 327 -3.03 -9.35 36.26
C ASN A 327 -4.30 -10.17 36.00
N THR A 328 -4.87 -10.14 34.79
CA THR A 328 -6.00 -11.01 34.43
C THR A 328 -5.53 -12.39 34.00
N ASP A 329 -6.22 -13.45 34.43
CA ASP A 329 -5.92 -14.83 34.00
C ASP A 329 -5.92 -14.99 32.47
N LEU A 330 -6.72 -14.18 31.78
CA LEU A 330 -6.86 -14.22 30.33
C LEU A 330 -5.62 -13.68 29.59
N PHE A 331 -5.00 -12.61 30.09
CA PHE A 331 -3.87 -11.94 29.42
C PHE A 331 -2.52 -12.18 30.08
N ALA A 332 -2.46 -12.57 31.36
CA ALA A 332 -1.22 -12.82 32.08
C ALA A 332 -0.23 -13.74 31.34
N PRO A 333 -0.67 -14.83 30.66
CA PRO A 333 0.24 -15.68 29.87
C PRO A 333 0.92 -14.93 28.72
N LEU A 334 0.23 -13.98 28.07
CA LEU A 334 0.78 -13.21 26.94
C LEU A 334 1.96 -12.33 27.35
N PHE A 335 1.97 -11.83 28.58
CA PHE A 335 3.07 -11.02 29.11
C PHE A 335 4.22 -11.87 29.64
N ARG A 336 3.91 -13.06 30.19
CA ARG A 336 4.88 -13.97 30.81
C ARG A 336 5.60 -14.82 29.77
N ASP A 337 4.83 -15.56 28.98
CA ASP A 337 5.33 -16.58 28.06
C ASP A 337 5.60 -15.99 26.68
N ARG A 338 4.97 -14.85 26.36
CA ARG A 338 5.12 -14.14 25.09
C ARG A 338 4.79 -15.04 23.90
N GLU A 339 3.80 -15.90 24.05
CA GLU A 339 3.33 -16.81 22.99
C GLU A 339 1.91 -16.47 22.56
N VAL A 340 1.56 -16.89 21.35
CA VAL A 340 0.18 -16.83 20.86
C VAL A 340 -0.63 -17.89 21.59
N ILE A 341 -1.77 -17.50 22.17
CA ILE A 341 -2.64 -18.41 22.91
C ILE A 341 -4.04 -18.44 22.31
N SER A 342 -4.71 -19.57 22.50
CA SER A 342 -6.11 -19.76 22.16
C SER A 342 -6.94 -19.76 23.45
N VAL A 343 -7.98 -18.94 23.50
CA VAL A 343 -8.87 -18.83 24.65
C VAL A 343 -10.32 -19.02 24.23
N PHE A 344 -11.15 -19.55 25.13
CA PHE A 344 -12.57 -19.73 24.90
C PHE A 344 -13.37 -18.92 25.91
N THR A 345 -13.95 -17.80 25.48
CA THR A 345 -14.61 -16.85 26.37
C THR A 345 -15.66 -16.01 25.64
N ASP A 346 -16.62 -15.47 26.39
CA ASP A 346 -17.63 -14.50 25.93
C ASP A 346 -17.27 -13.06 26.33
N LYS A 347 -16.15 -12.86 27.03
CA LYS A 347 -15.78 -11.55 27.58
C LYS A 347 -14.32 -11.22 27.34
N LEU A 348 -14.10 -10.03 26.79
CA LEU A 348 -12.81 -9.36 26.72
C LEU A 348 -12.91 -7.97 27.38
N PRO A 349 -11.79 -7.35 27.80
CA PRO A 349 -11.79 -6.00 28.33
C PRO A 349 -12.48 -5.02 27.38
N GLY A 350 -13.53 -4.35 27.87
CA GLY A 350 -14.35 -3.42 27.10
C GLY A 350 -15.23 -4.05 26.01
N LEU A 351 -15.36 -5.37 25.95
CA LEU A 351 -16.16 -6.09 24.95
C LEU A 351 -16.88 -7.31 25.56
N ALA A 352 -18.22 -7.28 25.57
CA ALA A 352 -19.04 -8.45 25.85
C ALA A 352 -19.52 -9.04 24.53
N LEU A 353 -19.29 -10.34 24.33
CA LEU A 353 -19.75 -11.10 23.16
C LEU A 353 -21.12 -11.73 23.47
N PRO A 354 -21.99 -11.92 22.46
CA PRO A 354 -23.30 -12.53 22.66
C PRO A 354 -23.22 -13.99 23.14
N GLU A 355 -22.14 -14.68 22.77
CA GLU A 355 -21.89 -16.10 23.04
C GLU A 355 -20.38 -16.31 23.26
N THR A 356 -20.01 -17.43 23.88
CA THR A 356 -18.59 -17.83 23.99
C THR A 356 -18.00 -18.10 22.62
N ARG A 357 -16.82 -17.55 22.35
CA ARG A 357 -16.09 -17.70 21.09
C ARG A 357 -14.70 -18.25 21.34
N ASN A 358 -14.15 -18.94 20.33
CA ASN A 358 -12.73 -19.20 20.26
C ASN A 358 -12.03 -17.91 19.82
N ILE A 359 -11.02 -17.49 20.57
CA ILE A 359 -10.29 -16.24 20.35
C ILE A 359 -8.80 -16.55 20.33
N CYS A 360 -8.10 -16.07 19.30
CA CYS A 360 -6.65 -16.13 19.22
C CYS A 360 -6.08 -14.80 19.74
N LEU A 361 -5.24 -14.87 20.77
CA LEU A 361 -4.58 -13.71 21.37
C LEU A 361 -3.08 -13.79 21.08
N ALA A 362 -2.48 -12.71 20.57
CA ALA A 362 -1.04 -12.63 20.35
C ALA A 362 -0.43 -11.39 21.00
N PRO A 363 0.68 -11.53 21.74
CA PRO A 363 1.43 -10.40 22.24
C PRO A 363 2.15 -9.75 21.07
N LEU A 364 1.95 -8.46 20.89
CA LEU A 364 2.71 -7.65 19.97
C LEU A 364 3.94 -7.13 20.70
N ALA A 365 5.12 -7.54 20.26
CA ALA A 365 6.38 -7.12 20.87
C ALA A 365 7.44 -6.92 19.80
N THR A 366 8.28 -5.90 19.99
CA THR A 366 9.58 -5.82 19.34
C THR A 366 10.58 -6.72 20.09
N HIS A 367 11.55 -7.33 19.40
CA HIS A 367 12.47 -8.31 19.98
C HIS A 367 12.99 -7.90 21.38
N GLY A 368 12.75 -8.76 22.38
CA GLY A 368 13.24 -8.60 23.75
C GLY A 368 12.40 -7.70 24.67
N SER A 369 11.52 -6.85 24.14
CA SER A 369 10.70 -5.94 24.97
C SER A 369 9.49 -6.64 25.58
N LEU A 370 8.88 -6.01 26.59
CA LEU A 370 7.50 -6.32 26.96
C LEU A 370 6.60 -6.11 25.73
N PRO A 371 5.46 -6.84 25.65
CA PRO A 371 4.47 -6.53 24.64
C PRO A 371 4.10 -5.05 24.74
N ASN A 372 3.93 -4.36 23.62
CA ASN A 372 3.40 -3.00 23.54
C ASN A 372 1.97 -2.96 22.99
N GLY A 373 1.42 -4.15 22.73
CA GLY A 373 0.02 -4.35 22.39
C GLY A 373 -0.33 -5.83 22.41
N ILE A 374 -1.61 -6.13 22.24
CA ILE A 374 -2.13 -7.49 22.08
C ILE A 374 -3.10 -7.49 20.90
N ALA A 375 -2.88 -8.38 19.94
CA ALA A 375 -3.86 -8.66 18.89
C ALA A 375 -4.89 -9.69 19.40
N ALA A 376 -6.17 -9.48 19.11
CA ALA A 376 -7.25 -10.38 19.43
C ALA A 376 -8.10 -10.68 18.19
N ILE A 377 -8.05 -11.93 17.71
CA ILE A 377 -8.88 -12.42 16.60
C ILE A 377 -10.02 -13.23 17.18
N ILE A 378 -11.25 -12.80 16.92
CA ILE A 378 -12.46 -13.50 17.34
C ILE A 378 -12.94 -14.34 16.15
N MET A 379 -13.08 -15.64 16.37
CA MET A 379 -13.59 -16.57 15.36
C MET A 379 -15.12 -16.56 15.34
N LYS A 380 -15.73 -16.88 14.20
CA LYS A 380 -17.17 -17.14 14.12
C LYS A 380 -17.55 -18.36 14.99
N SER A 381 -18.84 -18.46 15.34
CA SER A 381 -19.35 -19.56 16.18
C SER A 381 -18.92 -20.93 15.66
N GLY A 382 -18.40 -21.77 16.56
CA GLY A 382 -17.98 -23.14 16.25
C GLY A 382 -16.66 -23.30 15.49
N ALA A 383 -16.00 -22.21 15.09
CA ALA A 383 -14.71 -22.29 14.41
C ALA A 383 -13.53 -22.33 15.38
N ASP A 384 -12.47 -23.06 15.02
CA ASP A 384 -11.23 -23.14 15.79
C ASP A 384 -10.22 -22.02 15.44
N THR A 385 -9.13 -21.96 16.19
CA THR A 385 -8.05 -20.98 16.00
C THR A 385 -6.79 -21.57 15.35
N SER A 386 -6.78 -22.87 15.04
CA SER A 386 -5.60 -23.60 14.55
C SER A 386 -5.07 -23.05 13.23
N ALA A 387 -5.97 -22.57 12.38
CA ALA A 387 -5.62 -21.99 11.08
C ALA A 387 -5.11 -20.54 11.17
N VAL A 388 -5.29 -19.83 12.29
CA VAL A 388 -4.90 -18.42 12.42
C VAL A 388 -3.76 -18.19 13.40
N CYS A 389 -3.62 -19.00 14.45
CA CYS A 389 -2.52 -18.87 15.42
C CYS A 389 -1.12 -18.88 14.76
N PRO A 390 -0.79 -19.82 13.84
CA PRO A 390 0.53 -19.85 13.20
C PRO A 390 0.81 -18.61 12.34
N PHE A 391 -0.20 -18.10 11.64
CA PHE A 391 -0.08 -16.88 10.84
C PHE A 391 0.16 -15.67 11.72
N LEU A 392 -0.61 -15.55 12.81
CA LEU A 392 -0.47 -14.45 13.74
C LEU A 392 0.90 -14.44 14.41
N ASP A 393 1.42 -15.62 14.77
CA ASP A 393 2.76 -15.77 15.35
C ASP A 393 3.88 -15.30 14.39
N GLN A 394 3.71 -15.50 13.08
CA GLN A 394 4.67 -15.04 12.08
C GLN A 394 4.60 -13.54 11.80
N ILE A 395 3.40 -12.94 11.82
CA ILE A 395 3.22 -11.51 11.50
C ILE A 395 3.24 -10.58 12.72
N ARG A 396 3.13 -11.10 13.95
CA ARG A 396 3.12 -10.29 15.18
C ARG A 396 4.31 -9.32 15.32
N PRO A 397 5.55 -9.60 14.86
CA PRO A 397 6.63 -8.62 14.99
C PRO A 397 6.36 -7.38 14.15
N ILE A 398 5.80 -7.55 12.94
CA ILE A 398 5.40 -6.44 12.07
C ILE A 398 4.26 -5.66 12.70
N LEU A 399 3.23 -6.36 13.19
CA LEU A 399 2.10 -5.72 13.86
C LEU A 399 2.56 -4.94 15.11
N GLY A 400 3.56 -5.45 15.85
CA GLY A 400 4.16 -4.75 16.98
C GLY A 400 4.90 -3.47 16.61
N VAL A 401 5.60 -3.46 15.46
CA VAL A 401 6.20 -2.22 14.93
C VAL A 401 5.12 -1.20 14.56
N ILE A 402 4.04 -1.63 13.91
CA ILE A 402 2.93 -0.75 13.51
C ILE A 402 2.22 -0.20 14.76
N ALA A 403 1.95 -1.03 15.76
CA ALA A 403 1.38 -0.61 17.03
C ALA A 403 2.26 0.42 17.76
N LYS A 404 3.58 0.19 17.81
CA LYS A 404 4.54 1.13 18.42
C LYS A 404 4.55 2.49 17.75
N ARG A 405 4.41 2.50 16.43
CA ARG A 405 4.37 3.74 15.66
C ARG A 405 3.09 4.52 15.94
N GLU A 406 1.96 3.84 16.04
CA GLU A 406 0.68 4.47 16.38
C GLU A 406 0.76 5.12 17.76
N GLU A 407 1.33 4.43 18.75
CA GLU A 407 1.63 4.98 20.07
C GLU A 407 2.44 6.29 19.97
N ALA A 408 3.59 6.26 19.28
CA ALA A 408 4.44 7.45 19.13
C ALA A 408 3.73 8.62 18.44
N PHE A 409 2.93 8.34 17.40
CA PHE A 409 2.14 9.36 16.70
C PHE A 409 1.11 10.02 17.63
N LEU A 410 0.47 9.25 18.51
CA LEU A 410 -0.50 9.77 19.46
C LEU A 410 0.15 10.62 20.54
N THR A 411 1.31 10.20 21.04
CA THR A 411 2.11 11.01 21.97
C THR A 411 2.49 12.34 21.33
N GLU A 412 3.02 12.32 20.10
CA GLU A 412 3.41 13.55 19.40
C GLU A 412 2.21 14.50 19.18
N GLU A 413 1.04 13.96 18.83
CA GLU A 413 -0.17 14.77 18.67
C GLU A 413 -0.62 15.42 19.99
N GLN A 414 -0.62 14.66 21.08
CA GLN A 414 -0.96 15.17 22.41
C GLN A 414 0.05 16.23 22.88
N GLU A 415 1.35 15.98 22.70
CA GLU A 415 2.39 16.94 22.99
C GLU A 415 2.21 18.20 22.15
N ARG A 416 1.95 18.07 20.85
CA ARG A 416 1.71 19.20 19.95
C ARG A 416 0.50 20.01 20.38
N GLU A 417 -0.61 19.38 20.77
CA GLU A 417 -1.77 20.07 21.32
C GLU A 417 -1.43 20.80 22.62
N GLN A 418 -0.70 20.15 23.53
CA GLN A 418 -0.28 20.77 24.80
C GLN A 418 0.67 21.95 24.58
N PHE A 419 1.66 21.80 23.69
CA PHE A 419 2.56 22.87 23.29
C PHE A 419 1.79 24.02 22.65
N TYR A 420 0.86 23.72 21.74
CA TYR A 420 0.00 24.73 21.13
C TYR A 420 -0.82 25.47 22.18
N ARG A 421 -1.51 24.76 23.08
CA ARG A 421 -2.27 25.38 24.19
C ARG A 421 -1.39 26.28 25.07
N ARG A 422 -0.20 25.82 25.46
CA ARG A 422 0.76 26.63 26.23
C ARG A 422 1.28 27.84 25.46
N ALA A 423 1.41 27.72 24.14
CA ALA A 423 1.89 28.80 23.29
C ALA A 423 0.82 29.87 23.02
N VAL A 424 -0.47 29.52 23.02
CA VAL A 424 -1.56 30.43 22.64
C VAL A 424 -2.45 30.90 23.78
N LEU A 425 -2.43 30.23 24.94
CA LEU A 425 -3.23 30.60 26.11
C LEU A 425 -2.40 31.31 27.18
N ASP A 426 -3.05 32.18 27.93
CA ASP A 426 -2.57 32.70 29.21
C ASP A 426 -2.85 31.67 30.30
N MET A 427 -1.79 31.13 30.92
CA MET A 427 -1.90 30.01 31.86
C MET A 427 -2.69 30.32 33.13
N LEU A 428 -2.83 31.60 33.50
CA LEU A 428 -3.61 32.03 34.65
C LEU A 428 -5.11 32.07 34.29
N THR A 429 -5.49 32.85 33.29
CA THR A 429 -6.91 33.12 32.99
C THR A 429 -7.56 32.06 32.09
N GLY A 430 -6.76 31.26 31.38
CA GLY A 430 -7.22 30.30 30.38
C GLY A 430 -7.78 30.94 29.10
N LEU A 431 -7.59 32.26 28.93
CA LEU A 431 -7.92 33.00 27.71
C LEU A 431 -6.76 32.96 26.72
N TYR A 432 -6.98 33.45 25.50
CA TYR A 432 -5.88 33.60 24.54
C TYR A 432 -4.85 34.63 25.02
N ASN A 433 -3.60 34.46 24.63
CA ASN A 433 -2.52 35.39 24.95
C ASN A 433 -2.27 36.37 23.79
N ARG A 434 -1.35 37.32 24.02
CA ARG A 434 -1.01 38.35 23.03
C ARG A 434 -0.40 37.80 21.73
N TYR A 435 0.27 36.65 21.78
CA TYR A 435 0.81 36.00 20.57
C TYR A 435 -0.31 35.48 19.66
N TYR A 436 -1.36 34.89 20.24
CA TYR A 436 -2.54 34.46 19.49
C TYR A 436 -3.26 35.65 18.83
N MET A 437 -3.36 36.79 19.53
CA MET A 437 -3.87 38.04 18.95
C MET A 437 -3.10 38.47 17.70
N SER A 438 -1.76 38.47 17.76
CA SER A 438 -0.91 38.92 16.65
C SER A 438 -0.95 38.00 15.43
N THR A 439 -1.51 36.79 15.58
CA THR A 439 -1.63 35.80 14.52
C THR A 439 -3.09 35.69 14.05
N GLU A 440 -3.97 35.14 14.88
CA GLU A 440 -5.38 34.91 14.52
C GLU A 440 -6.22 36.18 14.50
N GLY A 441 -5.96 37.14 15.42
CA GLY A 441 -6.68 38.43 15.40
C GLY A 441 -6.44 39.22 14.11
N VAL A 442 -5.23 39.15 13.55
CA VAL A 442 -4.89 39.81 12.27
C VAL A 442 -5.60 39.12 11.10
N LYS A 443 -5.65 37.78 11.10
CA LYS A 443 -6.40 37.01 10.09
C LYS A 443 -7.88 37.34 10.13
N GLU A 444 -8.44 37.54 11.33
CA GLU A 444 -9.86 37.82 11.50
C GLU A 444 -10.26 39.20 10.94
N VAL A 445 -9.41 40.23 11.12
CA VAL A 445 -9.57 41.53 10.44
C VAL A 445 -9.56 41.37 8.91
N GLN A 446 -8.63 40.59 8.37
CA GLN A 446 -8.55 40.33 6.93
C GLN A 446 -9.81 39.62 6.39
N LYS A 447 -10.35 38.66 7.14
CA LYS A 447 -11.61 37.98 6.79
C LYS A 447 -12.80 38.95 6.83
N ALA A 448 -12.90 39.78 7.87
CA ALA A 448 -13.97 40.77 8.00
C ALA A 448 -13.97 41.75 6.83
N MET A 449 -12.80 42.25 6.43
CA MET A 449 -12.65 43.10 5.23
C MET A 449 -13.02 42.37 3.94
N ARG A 450 -12.53 41.14 3.76
CA ARG A 450 -12.76 40.37 2.53
C ARG A 450 -14.23 40.01 2.35
N TYR A 451 -14.92 39.65 3.42
CA TYR A 451 -16.30 39.15 3.38
C TYR A 451 -17.34 40.18 3.79
N GLY A 452 -16.92 41.39 4.20
CA GLY A 452 -17.81 42.51 4.48
C GLY A 452 -18.71 42.34 5.71
N TYR A 453 -18.27 41.62 6.74
CA TYR A 453 -19.03 41.48 7.99
C TYR A 453 -18.50 42.40 9.10
N PRO A 454 -19.37 42.82 10.05
CA PRO A 454 -18.95 43.69 11.14
C PRO A 454 -18.03 42.95 12.11
N LEU A 455 -16.97 43.62 12.56
CA LEU A 455 -16.00 43.13 13.54
C LEU A 455 -15.85 44.18 14.63
N SER A 456 -16.04 43.81 15.89
CA SER A 456 -15.91 44.76 17.02
C SER A 456 -14.86 44.31 18.03
N GLY A 457 -14.26 45.27 18.72
CA GLY A 457 -13.31 45.07 19.81
C GLY A 457 -13.86 45.61 21.13
N ILE A 458 -13.70 44.86 22.22
CA ILE A 458 -13.94 45.34 23.59
C ILE A 458 -12.61 45.30 24.34
N MET A 459 -12.09 46.47 24.72
CA MET A 459 -10.99 46.58 25.68
C MET A 459 -11.58 46.69 27.09
N MET A 460 -11.08 45.90 28.02
CA MET A 460 -11.63 45.76 29.36
C MET A 460 -10.51 45.77 30.39
N ASP A 461 -10.74 46.39 31.53
CA ASP A 461 -9.78 46.47 32.62
C ASP A 461 -10.46 46.41 33.98
N ILE A 462 -9.80 45.76 34.94
CA ILE A 462 -10.30 45.58 36.30
C ILE A 462 -10.10 46.88 37.09
N ASP A 463 -11.21 47.47 37.53
CA ASP A 463 -11.18 48.70 38.28
C ASP A 463 -10.44 48.51 39.61
N HIS A 464 -9.47 49.39 39.87
CA HIS A 464 -8.72 49.42 41.14
C HIS A 464 -7.94 48.11 41.44
N PHE A 465 -7.54 47.34 40.42
CA PHE A 465 -6.83 46.06 40.62
C PHE A 465 -5.55 46.19 41.45
N LYS A 466 -4.78 47.27 41.26
CA LYS A 466 -3.62 47.57 42.11
C LYS A 466 -3.99 47.63 43.60
N THR A 467 -5.12 48.25 43.95
CA THR A 467 -5.60 48.31 45.33
C THR A 467 -5.96 46.92 45.87
N ILE A 468 -6.52 46.04 45.04
CA ILE A 468 -6.79 44.64 45.41
C ILE A 468 -5.47 43.94 45.76
N ASN A 469 -4.46 44.05 44.90
CA ASN A 469 -3.13 43.47 45.14
C ASN A 469 -2.45 44.05 46.39
N ASP A 470 -2.47 45.38 46.54
CA ASP A 470 -1.82 46.08 47.66
C ASP A 470 -2.51 45.73 49.00
N THR A 471 -3.81 45.46 49.00
CA THR A 471 -4.59 45.18 50.23
C THR A 471 -4.62 43.69 50.59
N HIS A 472 -4.74 42.80 49.59
CA HIS A 472 -4.99 41.37 49.80
C HIS A 472 -3.85 40.47 49.31
N GLY A 473 -2.80 41.05 48.73
CA GLY A 473 -1.65 40.35 48.18
C GLY A 473 -1.89 39.86 46.75
N HIS A 474 -0.79 39.62 46.02
CA HIS A 474 -0.83 39.12 44.65
C HIS A 474 -1.62 37.82 44.44
N PRO A 475 -1.58 36.81 45.35
CA PRO A 475 -2.39 35.60 45.18
C PRO A 475 -3.90 35.88 45.13
N ALA A 476 -4.37 36.92 45.82
CA ALA A 476 -5.77 37.33 45.76
C ALA A 476 -6.11 37.97 44.41
N GLY A 477 -5.22 38.79 43.85
CA GLY A 477 -5.36 39.34 42.51
C GLY A 477 -5.35 38.25 41.43
N ASP A 478 -4.47 37.26 41.55
CA ASP A 478 -4.43 36.10 40.65
C ASP A 478 -5.76 35.34 40.65
N THR A 479 -6.34 35.10 41.82
CA THR A 479 -7.68 34.49 41.94
C THR A 479 -8.75 35.31 41.22
N VAL A 480 -8.72 36.64 41.36
CA VAL A 480 -9.67 37.53 40.66
C VAL A 480 -9.51 37.43 39.14
N LEU A 481 -8.26 37.39 38.64
CA LEU A 481 -7.98 37.23 37.21
C LEU A 481 -8.48 35.89 36.67
N GLU A 482 -8.23 34.79 37.40
CA GLU A 482 -8.72 33.45 37.07
C GLU A 482 -10.25 33.42 36.95
N GLU A 483 -10.95 33.95 37.96
CA GLU A 483 -12.40 33.98 38.00
C GLU A 483 -12.99 34.87 36.88
N ILE A 484 -12.37 36.01 36.58
CA ILE A 484 -12.77 36.85 35.44
C ILE A 484 -12.57 36.11 34.11
N GLY A 485 -11.43 35.43 33.92
CA GLY A 485 -11.20 34.60 32.75
C GLY A 485 -12.25 33.51 32.56
N HIS A 486 -12.71 32.90 33.66
CA HIS A 486 -13.81 31.93 33.65
C HIS A 486 -15.16 32.56 33.28
N LEU A 487 -15.48 33.72 33.85
CA LEU A 487 -16.71 34.46 33.52
C LEU A 487 -16.75 34.83 32.04
N ILE A 488 -15.64 35.32 31.47
CA ILE A 488 -15.54 35.66 30.05
C ILE A 488 -15.83 34.43 29.19
N ARG A 489 -15.15 33.29 29.43
CA ARG A 489 -15.33 32.05 28.65
C ARG A 489 -16.76 31.52 28.66
N LYS A 490 -17.49 31.70 29.77
CA LYS A 490 -18.91 31.30 29.86
C LYS A 490 -19.85 32.19 29.05
N ILE A 491 -19.45 33.43 28.77
CA ILE A 491 -20.32 34.47 28.21
C ILE A 491 -20.11 34.63 26.70
N VAL A 492 -18.87 34.47 26.23
CA VAL A 492 -18.49 34.60 24.83
C VAL A 492 -18.83 33.34 24.02
N ARG A 493 -18.91 33.49 22.69
CA ARG A 493 -19.18 32.39 21.76
C ARG A 493 -17.87 31.72 21.33
N ASP A 494 -17.96 30.50 20.78
CA ASP A 494 -16.77 29.77 20.27
C ASP A 494 -16.00 30.52 19.18
N VAL A 495 -16.68 31.40 18.42
CA VAL A 495 -16.08 32.22 17.36
C VAL A 495 -15.45 33.52 17.88
N ASP A 496 -15.75 33.92 19.11
CA ASP A 496 -15.18 35.12 19.71
C ASP A 496 -13.74 34.83 20.18
N LEU A 497 -12.89 35.85 20.17
CA LEU A 497 -11.48 35.74 20.57
C LEU A 497 -11.26 36.52 21.88
N PRO A 498 -11.53 35.92 23.05
CA PRO A 498 -11.22 36.52 24.34
C PRO A 498 -9.75 36.34 24.69
N LEU A 499 -9.06 37.42 25.06
CA LEU A 499 -7.63 37.40 25.31
C LEU A 499 -7.25 38.26 26.51
N ARG A 500 -6.22 37.83 27.24
CA ARG A 500 -5.56 38.67 28.24
C ARG A 500 -4.50 39.50 27.53
N TYR A 501 -4.77 40.80 27.42
CA TYR A 501 -3.94 41.74 26.68
C TYR A 501 -2.69 42.16 27.48
N GLY A 502 -2.85 42.30 28.79
CA GLY A 502 -1.83 42.77 29.73
C GLY A 502 -2.09 42.30 31.16
N GLY A 503 -1.48 42.96 32.15
CA GLY A 503 -1.55 42.57 33.56
C GLY A 503 -2.99 42.34 34.06
N GLU A 504 -3.81 43.39 34.03
CA GLU A 504 -5.24 43.39 34.41
C GLU A 504 -6.18 43.71 33.24
N GLU A 505 -5.61 43.73 32.03
CA GLU A 505 -6.28 44.15 30.80
C GLU A 505 -6.68 42.95 29.95
N PHE A 506 -7.91 42.97 29.46
CA PHE A 506 -8.51 41.96 28.61
C PHE A 506 -9.01 42.60 27.33
N LEU A 507 -8.90 41.88 26.22
CA LEU A 507 -9.43 42.30 24.93
C LEU A 507 -10.31 41.18 24.38
N LEU A 508 -11.46 41.54 23.82
CA LEU A 508 -12.31 40.61 23.09
C LEU A 508 -12.42 41.10 21.66
N ILE A 509 -12.11 40.24 20.69
CA ILE A 509 -12.38 40.49 19.27
C ILE A 509 -13.61 39.65 18.88
N LEU A 510 -14.60 40.30 18.28
CA LEU A 510 -15.96 39.76 18.10
C LEU A 510 -16.35 39.73 16.62
N PRO A 511 -16.09 38.62 15.91
CA PRO A 511 -16.54 38.44 14.53
C PRO A 511 -18.06 38.53 14.41
N HIS A 512 -18.53 39.00 13.26
CA HIS A 512 -19.95 39.14 12.94
C HIS A 512 -20.77 39.91 14.00
N THR A 513 -20.13 40.86 14.67
CA THR A 513 -20.75 41.64 15.75
C THR A 513 -20.50 43.13 15.51
N ASN A 514 -21.58 43.87 15.31
CA ASN A 514 -21.55 45.32 15.19
C ASN A 514 -21.45 46.00 16.58
N LEU A 515 -21.27 47.32 16.58
CA LEU A 515 -21.06 48.12 17.78
C LEU A 515 -22.14 47.89 18.84
N ILE A 516 -23.42 47.89 18.44
CA ILE A 516 -24.55 47.71 19.35
C ILE A 516 -24.49 46.32 20.02
N GLY A 517 -24.17 45.28 19.25
CA GLY A 517 -24.01 43.93 19.76
C GLY A 517 -22.84 43.83 20.74
N ALA A 518 -21.71 44.47 20.43
CA ALA A 518 -20.54 44.49 21.28
C ALA A 518 -20.78 45.26 22.59
N VAL A 519 -21.47 46.40 22.55
CA VAL A 519 -21.87 47.17 23.75
C VAL A 519 -22.78 46.34 24.65
N LYS A 520 -23.75 45.61 24.09
CA LYS A 520 -24.60 44.69 24.87
C LYS A 520 -23.79 43.59 25.56
N LEU A 521 -22.79 43.02 24.86
CA LEU A 521 -21.90 42.02 25.44
C LEU A 521 -21.04 42.62 26.56
N ALA A 522 -20.48 43.82 26.35
CA ALA A 522 -19.69 44.55 27.35
C ALA A 522 -20.50 44.84 28.61
N GLU A 523 -21.75 45.32 28.47
CA GLU A 523 -22.64 45.57 29.62
C GLU A 523 -23.00 44.27 30.35
N ARG A 524 -23.20 43.17 29.60
CA ARG A 524 -23.46 41.87 30.19
C ARG A 524 -22.26 41.39 31.02
N LEU A 525 -21.04 41.50 30.48
CA LEU A 525 -19.80 41.18 31.20
C LEU A 525 -19.66 42.05 32.46
N ARG A 526 -19.83 43.37 32.33
CA ARG A 526 -19.75 44.32 33.45
C ARG A 526 -20.71 43.97 34.57
N ASN A 527 -21.98 43.72 34.23
CA ASN A 527 -22.98 43.32 35.21
C ASN A 527 -22.60 41.99 35.87
N GLN A 528 -22.23 40.97 35.10
CA GLN A 528 -21.85 39.66 35.64
C GLN A 528 -20.67 39.76 36.61
N VAL A 529 -19.63 40.52 36.28
CA VAL A 529 -18.50 40.77 37.19
C VAL A 529 -18.98 41.52 38.44
N SER A 530 -19.77 42.60 38.29
CA SER A 530 -20.21 43.40 39.45
C SER A 530 -21.12 42.65 40.44
N PHE A 531 -21.87 41.64 39.96
CA PHE A 531 -22.73 40.79 40.79
C PHE A 531 -22.02 39.51 41.27
N HIS A 532 -20.87 39.18 40.71
CA HIS A 532 -20.10 38.00 41.10
C HIS A 532 -19.37 38.25 42.42
N THR A 533 -19.48 37.31 43.36
CA THR A 533 -18.80 37.41 44.65
C THR A 533 -17.44 36.73 44.56
N PHE A 534 -16.40 37.51 44.29
CA PHE A 534 -15.01 37.04 44.30
C PHE A 534 -14.59 36.72 45.73
N ARG A 535 -14.04 35.51 45.98
CA ARG A 535 -13.66 35.06 47.34
C ARG A 535 -12.22 34.55 47.42
N PRO A 536 -11.20 35.38 47.11
CA PRO A 536 -9.82 34.99 47.33
C PRO A 536 -9.60 34.68 48.82
N SER A 537 -9.08 33.49 49.11
CA SER A 537 -8.85 33.00 50.48
C SER A 537 -10.09 33.04 51.39
N GLY A 538 -11.30 32.95 50.80
CA GLY A 538 -12.56 32.92 51.52
C GLY A 538 -13.15 34.28 51.92
N VAL A 539 -12.45 35.40 51.63
CA VAL A 539 -12.93 36.76 51.94
C VAL A 539 -13.62 37.37 50.72
N PRO A 540 -14.89 37.83 50.82
CA PRO A 540 -15.58 38.43 49.69
C PRO A 540 -15.02 39.82 49.36
N ILE A 541 -14.66 40.04 48.09
CA ILE A 541 -14.16 41.33 47.57
C ILE A 541 -15.08 41.82 46.44
N PRO A 542 -15.56 43.08 46.49
CA PRO A 542 -16.27 43.66 45.37
C PRO A 542 -15.29 44.00 44.24
N VAL A 543 -15.55 43.51 43.03
CA VAL A 543 -14.74 43.79 41.84
C VAL A 543 -15.66 44.35 40.76
N THR A 544 -15.21 45.41 40.10
CA THR A 544 -15.88 45.96 38.91
C THR A 544 -14.90 46.05 37.76
N ILE A 545 -15.44 46.14 36.55
CA ILE A 545 -14.66 46.33 35.33
C ILE A 545 -15.17 47.55 34.58
N SER A 546 -14.26 48.22 33.89
CA SER A 546 -14.59 49.23 32.89
C SER A 546 -14.33 48.66 31.50
N CYS A 547 -15.17 49.03 30.53
CA CYS A 547 -15.04 48.55 29.15
C CYS A 547 -15.06 49.72 28.16
N GLY A 548 -14.21 49.64 27.15
CA GLY A 548 -14.24 50.47 25.95
C GLY A 548 -14.58 49.62 24.73
N VAL A 549 -15.51 50.08 23.90
CA VAL A 549 -15.98 49.32 22.73
C VAL A 549 -15.78 50.14 21.46
N ALA A 550 -15.27 49.48 20.42
CA ALA A 550 -15.16 50.04 19.08
C ALA A 550 -15.55 49.01 18.02
N GLU A 551 -16.13 49.46 16.91
CA GLU A 551 -16.40 48.64 15.71
C GLU A 551 -15.40 49.00 14.61
N MET A 552 -14.88 48.01 13.91
CA MET A 552 -13.93 48.14 12.81
C MET A 552 -14.47 49.05 11.71
N GLU A 553 -13.65 50.00 11.26
CA GLU A 553 -13.94 50.89 10.13
C GLU A 553 -13.29 50.36 8.84
N ASN A 554 -13.60 51.00 7.71
CA ASN A 554 -12.95 50.65 6.44
C ASN A 554 -11.43 50.86 6.56
N GLU A 555 -10.65 49.91 6.03
CA GLU A 555 -9.18 49.94 6.01
C GLU A 555 -8.49 49.85 7.39
N ASP A 556 -9.23 49.51 8.45
CA ASP A 556 -8.65 49.38 9.79
C ASP A 556 -7.67 48.21 9.95
N THR A 557 -6.51 48.45 10.55
CA THR A 557 -5.73 47.33 11.09
C THR A 557 -6.26 46.88 12.44
N LEU A 558 -5.89 45.67 12.89
CA LEU A 558 -6.18 45.23 14.27
C LEU A 558 -5.68 46.26 15.30
N SER A 559 -4.52 46.89 15.05
CA SER A 559 -3.99 47.91 15.95
C SER A 559 -4.87 49.16 16.03
N ASN A 560 -5.49 49.57 14.92
CA ASN A 560 -6.43 50.71 14.89
C ASN A 560 -7.67 50.42 15.74
N LEU A 561 -8.28 49.25 15.55
CA LEU A 561 -9.45 48.82 16.32
C LEU A 561 -9.15 48.77 17.83
N VAL A 562 -8.03 48.15 18.20
CA VAL A 562 -7.59 48.04 19.61
C VAL A 562 -7.34 49.42 20.22
N LYS A 563 -6.67 50.33 19.49
CA LYS A 563 -6.44 51.71 19.96
C LYS A 563 -7.75 52.47 20.20
N ARG A 564 -8.74 52.35 19.31
CA ARG A 564 -10.04 53.01 19.50
C ARG A 564 -10.79 52.43 20.71
N ALA A 565 -10.78 51.11 20.89
CA ALA A 565 -11.36 50.48 22.08
C ALA A 565 -10.64 50.92 23.37
N ASP A 566 -9.31 51.06 23.36
CA ASP A 566 -8.51 51.56 24.50
C ASP A 566 -8.83 53.02 24.85
N VAL A 567 -8.97 53.89 23.85
CA VAL A 567 -9.41 55.29 24.05
C VAL A 567 -10.77 55.31 24.76
N GLN A 568 -11.69 54.44 24.37
CA GLN A 568 -13.00 54.35 25.03
C GLN A 568 -12.89 53.79 26.45
N LEU A 569 -12.01 52.81 26.70
CA LEU A 569 -11.77 52.29 28.06
C LEU A 569 -11.25 53.41 28.98
N PHE A 570 -10.35 54.24 28.47
CA PHE A 570 -9.86 55.40 29.19
C PHE A 570 -10.98 56.39 29.55
N GLN A 571 -11.95 56.62 28.65
CA GLN A 571 -13.14 57.44 28.94
C GLN A 571 -14.03 56.79 30.01
N ALA A 572 -14.21 55.46 29.96
CA ALA A 572 -14.94 54.73 31.00
C ALA A 572 -14.28 54.90 32.38
N LYS A 573 -12.95 54.78 32.45
CA LYS A 573 -12.18 55.00 33.69
C LYS A 573 -12.28 56.44 34.21
N LYS A 574 -12.19 57.44 33.33
CA LYS A 574 -12.34 58.87 33.68
C LYS A 574 -13.76 59.23 34.09
N GLY A 575 -14.76 58.61 33.48
CA GLY A 575 -16.18 58.88 33.75
C GLY A 575 -16.63 58.47 35.14
N GLY A 576 -15.84 57.68 35.89
CA GLY A 576 -16.18 57.17 37.21
C GLY A 576 -16.18 55.64 37.30
N ARG A 577 -15.57 54.94 36.32
CA ARG A 577 -15.41 53.47 36.31
C ARG A 577 -16.74 52.71 36.31
N ASN A 578 -16.67 51.37 36.41
CA ASN A 578 -17.81 50.44 36.36
C ASN A 578 -18.82 50.81 35.28
N ARG A 579 -18.35 51.00 34.05
CA ARG A 579 -19.19 51.41 32.91
C ARG A 579 -18.61 50.97 31.58
N VAL A 580 -19.46 51.02 30.56
CA VAL A 580 -19.09 50.84 29.16
C VAL A 580 -19.05 52.22 28.48
N SER A 581 -17.97 52.51 27.75
CA SER A 581 -17.88 53.67 26.84
C SER A 581 -17.71 53.18 25.41
N PHE A 582 -18.25 53.92 24.45
CA PHE A 582 -18.18 53.63 23.03
C PHE A 582 -18.31 54.92 22.23
N GLU A 583 -17.83 54.93 21.00
CA GLU A 583 -17.98 56.07 20.09
C GLU A 583 -19.31 55.97 19.34
N GLU A 584 -20.15 57.01 19.41
CA GLU A 584 -21.35 57.07 18.56
C GLU A 584 -20.94 57.35 17.11
N TYR A 585 -21.42 56.52 16.19
CA TYR A 585 -21.16 56.63 14.76
C TYR A 585 -21.54 58.04 14.25
N ARG A 586 -20.55 58.85 13.85
CA ARG A 586 -20.81 60.10 13.11
C ARG A 586 -21.27 59.73 11.70
N LYS A 587 -22.56 59.93 11.40
CA LYS A 587 -23.02 60.01 10.01
C LYS A 587 -22.40 61.24 9.37
N ASP A 588 -21.37 61.05 8.55
CA ASP A 588 -20.85 62.14 7.73
C ASP A 588 -21.92 62.62 6.74
N SER A 589 -22.03 63.93 6.73
CA SER A 589 -22.98 64.73 5.97
C SER A 589 -22.36 64.99 4.60
N GLN A 590 -22.65 64.15 3.61
CA GLN A 590 -22.43 64.47 2.19
C GLN A 590 -23.56 63.90 1.32
N SER A 591 -24.64 64.67 1.19
CA SER A 591 -25.41 64.71 -0.04
C SER A 591 -25.16 66.06 -0.68
N SER A 592 -24.09 66.11 -1.48
CA SER A 592 -23.74 67.20 -2.36
C SER A 592 -24.87 67.45 -3.37
N GLU A 593 -25.19 68.73 -3.50
CA GLU A 593 -25.97 69.29 -4.59
C GLU A 593 -25.47 68.75 -5.93
N HIS A 594 -26.37 68.15 -6.72
CA HIS A 594 -26.22 68.12 -8.17
C HIS A 594 -27.18 69.16 -8.74
N GLY A 595 -26.62 70.34 -9.00
CA GLY A 595 -27.17 71.28 -9.96
C GLY A 595 -27.18 70.63 -11.33
N ILE A 596 -28.37 70.52 -11.91
CA ILE A 596 -28.56 70.18 -13.31
C ILE A 596 -28.57 71.52 -14.06
N GLU A 597 -27.51 71.80 -14.82
CA GLU A 597 -27.58 72.78 -15.91
C GLU A 597 -28.20 72.11 -17.16
N PRO A 598 -29.04 72.83 -17.93
CA PRO A 598 -29.67 72.32 -19.13
C PRO A 598 -28.88 72.69 -20.38
N THR A 599 -28.69 71.74 -21.30
CA THR A 599 -28.36 72.05 -22.71
C THR A 599 -28.97 71.01 -23.64
N ASP A 600 -29.90 71.52 -24.46
CA ASP A 600 -30.34 71.19 -25.83
C ASP A 600 -30.61 69.74 -26.27
#